data_AF-D7JAD3-F1
#
_entry.id   AF-D7JAD3-F1
#
_cell.length_a   1.000
_cell.length_b   1.000
_cell.length_c   1.000
_cell.angle_alpha   90.00
_cell.angle_beta   90.00
_cell.angle_gamma   90.00
#
_symmetry.space_group_name_H-M   'P 1'
#
loop_
_entity.id
_entity.type
_entity.pdbx_description
1 polymer ?
#
loop_
_entity_poly.entity_id
_entity_poly.type
_entity_poly.pdbx_seq_one_letter_code
_entity_poly.pdbx_strand_id
1 'polypeptide(L)'
;MKSSNYLKKLYGNPTDEKYTPGYGVLPIIKYIPEGKIVWCPFDTKHSEFVQKFKDAGFHVVYSHIYNGQDFFNYEPSQWDILVSNPPFSRKVEVFERCLKLGKPFALLMSNYWLNNVAPCRLFQNTDLELLMFDKRIQFGKGKNVPFNSSYFCHKILPKQIIFEQIDVTDKSPSCMQDDIPDKANINPQENKAIMNFQL
;
A
#
# COMPACT_ATOMS: atom_id res chain seq x y z
N MET A 1 -2.68 -16.99 23.31
CA MET A 1 -3.84 -16.23 22.79
C MET A 1 -3.85 -14.81 23.40
N LYS A 2 -3.32 -13.82 22.68
CA LYS A 2 -3.43 -12.36 22.96
C LYS A 2 -3.58 -11.54 21.65
N SER A 3 -3.77 -12.22 20.51
CA SER A 3 -3.67 -11.63 19.16
C SER A 3 -4.85 -10.71 18.80
N SER A 4 -6.07 -11.05 19.24
CA SER A 4 -7.30 -10.35 18.84
C SER A 4 -7.33 -8.86 19.25
N ASN A 5 -6.97 -8.52 20.49
CA ASN A 5 -6.99 -7.12 20.96
C ASN A 5 -5.84 -6.28 20.41
N TYR A 6 -4.67 -6.89 20.13
CA TYR A 6 -3.53 -6.19 19.54
C TYR A 6 -3.79 -5.81 18.08
N LEU A 7 -4.32 -6.76 17.29
CA LEU A 7 -4.71 -6.53 15.90
C LEU A 7 -5.84 -5.49 15.78
N LYS A 8 -6.84 -5.55 16.66
CA LYS A 8 -7.94 -4.58 16.71
C LYS A 8 -7.45 -3.16 17.07
N LYS A 9 -6.39 -3.03 17.87
CA LYS A 9 -5.76 -1.75 18.19
C LYS A 9 -4.92 -1.19 17.03
N LEU A 10 -4.32 -2.06 16.22
CA LEU A 10 -3.48 -1.66 15.08
C LEU A 10 -4.26 -1.34 13.80
N TYR A 11 -5.36 -2.06 13.54
CA TYR A 11 -6.20 -1.89 12.34
C TYR A 11 -7.63 -1.49 12.69
N GLY A 12 -7.85 -0.94 13.88
CA GLY A 12 -9.14 -0.35 14.27
C GLY A 12 -9.51 0.89 13.42
N ASN A 13 -8.54 1.46 12.69
CA ASN A 13 -8.77 2.58 11.79
C ASN A 13 -9.29 2.07 10.43
N PRO A 14 -10.46 2.54 9.95
CA PRO A 14 -10.99 2.17 8.63
C PRO A 14 -10.10 2.50 7.43
N THR A 15 -9.03 3.29 7.63
CA THR A 15 -8.09 3.69 6.58
C THR A 15 -6.88 2.77 6.44
N ASP A 16 -6.68 1.81 7.36
CA ASP A 16 -5.49 0.96 7.35
C ASP A 16 -5.61 -0.31 6.51
N GLU A 17 -6.84 -0.69 6.15
CA GLU A 17 -7.08 -1.78 5.20
C GLU A 17 -7.83 -1.27 3.98
N LYS A 18 -7.09 -1.06 2.88
CA LYS A 18 -7.60 -0.59 1.60
C LYS A 18 -7.18 -1.57 0.51
N TYR A 19 -8.15 -2.31 0.02
CA TYR A 19 -7.95 -3.33 -1.00
C TYR A 19 -7.69 -2.70 -2.37
N THR A 20 -6.47 -2.90 -2.88
CA THR A 20 -6.04 -2.38 -4.20
C THR A 20 -6.51 -3.32 -5.31
N PRO A 21 -7.22 -2.83 -6.33
CA PRO A 21 -7.60 -3.64 -7.49
C PRO A 21 -6.39 -3.88 -8.42
N GLY A 22 -6.46 -4.93 -9.25
CA GLY A 22 -5.36 -5.33 -10.12
C GLY A 22 -4.82 -4.20 -11.00
N TYR A 23 -5.70 -3.37 -11.58
CA TYR A 23 -5.29 -2.23 -12.41
C TYR A 23 -4.48 -1.17 -11.65
N GLY A 24 -4.59 -1.09 -10.32
CA GLY A 24 -3.76 -0.22 -9.51
C GLY A 24 -2.32 -0.73 -9.37
N VAL A 25 -2.10 -2.03 -9.55
CA VAL A 25 -0.79 -2.71 -9.42
C VAL A 25 -0.05 -2.73 -10.75
N LEU A 26 -0.74 -3.01 -11.85
CA LEU A 26 -0.11 -3.17 -13.18
C LEU A 26 0.85 -2.03 -13.59
N PRO A 27 0.58 -0.74 -13.30
CA PRO A 27 1.47 0.36 -13.67
C PRO A 27 2.88 0.25 -13.13
N ILE A 28 3.05 -0.14 -11.85
CA ILE A 28 4.37 -0.13 -11.22
C ILE A 28 5.26 -1.28 -11.71
N ILE A 29 4.67 -2.39 -12.16
CA ILE A 29 5.39 -3.56 -12.70
C ILE A 29 6.35 -3.16 -13.82
N LYS A 30 5.96 -2.20 -14.67
CA LYS A 30 6.77 -1.70 -15.81
C LYS A 30 8.14 -1.14 -15.39
N TYR A 31 8.28 -0.73 -14.12
CA TYR A 31 9.46 -0.06 -13.60
C TYR A 31 10.29 -0.94 -12.67
N ILE A 32 9.87 -2.18 -12.42
CA ILE A 32 10.61 -3.13 -11.59
C ILE A 32 11.53 -3.95 -12.51
N PRO A 33 12.86 -3.95 -12.31
CA PRO A 33 13.77 -4.77 -13.12
C PRO A 33 13.50 -6.27 -12.98
N GLU A 34 13.55 -7.01 -14.09
CA GLU A 34 13.36 -8.46 -14.10
C GLU A 34 14.33 -9.19 -13.13
N GLY A 35 13.89 -10.34 -12.62
CA GLY A 35 14.68 -11.17 -11.71
C GLY A 35 14.76 -10.68 -10.26
N LYS A 36 14.20 -9.51 -9.94
CA LYS A 36 14.14 -8.98 -8.57
C LYS A 36 13.15 -9.74 -7.69
N ILE A 37 13.47 -9.83 -6.40
CA ILE A 37 12.56 -10.32 -5.36
C ILE A 37 11.73 -9.15 -4.82
N VAL A 38 10.43 -9.16 -5.09
CA VAL A 38 9.48 -8.14 -4.64
C VAL A 38 8.92 -8.53 -3.27
N TRP A 39 9.07 -7.65 -2.29
CA TRP A 39 8.43 -7.78 -0.99
C TRP A 39 7.14 -6.96 -0.92
N CYS A 40 6.04 -7.65 -0.63
CA CYS A 40 4.71 -7.08 -0.40
C CYS A 40 4.36 -7.12 1.10
N PRO A 41 4.74 -6.10 1.90
CA PRO A 41 4.75 -6.17 3.37
C PRO A 41 3.39 -6.06 4.07
N PHE A 42 2.33 -5.70 3.36
CA PHE A 42 0.99 -5.48 3.91
C PHE A 42 -0.03 -6.38 3.20
N ASP A 43 0.43 -7.51 2.69
CA ASP A 43 -0.30 -8.30 1.71
C ASP A 43 -0.43 -9.75 2.15
N THR A 44 -1.59 -10.34 1.83
CA THR A 44 -1.82 -11.78 1.94
C THR A 44 -1.46 -12.48 0.64
N LYS A 45 -1.50 -13.82 0.66
CA LYS A 45 -1.23 -14.64 -0.53
C LYS A 45 -2.11 -14.26 -1.73
N HIS A 46 -3.37 -13.88 -1.50
CA HIS A 46 -4.34 -13.58 -2.56
C HIS A 46 -4.46 -12.08 -2.88
N SER A 47 -3.58 -11.22 -2.37
CA SER A 47 -3.59 -9.81 -2.76
C SER A 47 -3.22 -9.61 -4.22
N GLU A 48 -3.75 -8.54 -4.82
CA GLU A 48 -3.43 -8.19 -6.20
C GLU A 48 -1.95 -7.86 -6.39
N PHE A 49 -1.27 -7.32 -5.37
CA PHE A 49 0.18 -7.17 -5.43
C PHE A 49 0.85 -8.53 -5.61
N VAL A 50 0.49 -9.52 -4.78
CA VAL A 50 1.12 -10.84 -4.86
C VAL A 50 0.79 -11.56 -6.16
N GLN A 51 -0.48 -11.53 -6.59
CA GLN A 51 -0.91 -12.21 -7.80
C GLN A 51 -0.30 -11.56 -9.05
N LYS A 52 -0.42 -10.24 -9.23
CA LYS A 52 0.05 -9.57 -10.45
C LYS A 52 1.57 -9.58 -10.61
N PHE A 53 2.34 -9.48 -9.52
CA PHE A 53 3.80 -9.65 -9.61
C PHE A 53 4.20 -11.09 -9.95
N LYS A 54 3.52 -12.10 -9.42
CA LYS A 54 3.76 -13.51 -9.80
C LYS A 54 3.40 -13.78 -11.25
N ASP A 55 2.26 -13.27 -11.72
CA ASP A 55 1.82 -13.40 -13.11
C ASP A 55 2.83 -12.75 -14.07
N ALA A 56 3.48 -11.67 -13.63
CA ALA A 56 4.56 -11.00 -14.37
C ALA A 56 5.94 -11.67 -14.24
N GLY A 57 6.05 -12.83 -13.57
CA GLY A 57 7.27 -13.63 -13.48
C GLY A 57 8.24 -13.25 -12.36
N PHE A 58 7.84 -12.38 -11.42
CA PHE A 58 8.69 -12.00 -10.29
C PHE A 58 8.68 -13.04 -9.17
N HIS A 59 9.79 -13.13 -8.45
CA HIS A 59 9.80 -13.78 -7.15
C HIS A 59 9.14 -12.85 -6.14
N VAL A 60 8.11 -13.33 -5.44
CA VAL A 60 7.35 -12.52 -4.49
C VAL A 60 7.41 -13.12 -3.09
N VAL A 61 7.85 -12.30 -2.13
CA VAL A 61 7.70 -12.57 -0.71
C VAL A 61 6.62 -11.65 -0.18
N TYR A 62 5.66 -12.19 0.56
CA TYR A 62 4.61 -11.39 1.18
C TYR A 62 4.64 -11.57 2.69
N SER A 63 4.17 -10.55 3.40
CA SER A 63 3.95 -10.63 4.82
C SER A 63 2.70 -9.88 5.20
N HIS A 64 2.07 -10.34 6.27
CA HIS A 64 0.90 -9.67 6.82
C HIS A 64 0.94 -9.74 8.34
N ILE A 65 0.44 -8.70 9.01
CA ILE A 65 0.38 -8.68 10.47
C ILE A 65 -0.47 -9.84 11.03
N TYR A 66 -1.47 -10.31 10.27
CA TYR A 66 -2.29 -11.48 10.63
C TYR A 66 -1.48 -12.75 10.74
N ASN A 67 -0.35 -12.85 10.04
CA ASN A 67 0.57 -13.97 10.10
C ASN A 67 1.60 -13.80 11.24
N GLY A 68 1.43 -12.80 12.12
CA GLY A 68 2.43 -12.42 13.12
C GLY A 68 3.64 -11.69 12.54
N GLN A 69 3.57 -11.27 11.28
CA GLN A 69 4.65 -10.58 10.57
C GLN A 69 4.35 -9.08 10.52
N ASP A 70 4.43 -8.43 11.69
CA ASP A 70 4.27 -6.98 11.78
C ASP A 70 5.39 -6.28 11.01
N PHE A 71 5.03 -5.47 10.00
CA PHE A 71 5.97 -4.72 9.19
C PHE A 71 7.03 -4.07 10.06
N PHE A 72 6.69 -3.39 11.15
CA PHE A 72 7.69 -2.62 11.91
C PHE A 72 8.80 -3.46 12.57
N ASN A 73 8.56 -4.76 12.75
CA ASN A 73 9.46 -5.68 13.45
C ASN A 73 9.93 -6.86 12.58
N TYR A 74 9.27 -7.09 11.45
CA TYR A 74 9.54 -8.20 10.54
C TYR A 74 10.23 -7.71 9.27
N GLU A 75 11.26 -8.44 8.84
CA GLU A 75 11.92 -8.28 7.55
C GLU A 75 12.23 -9.68 7.00
N PRO A 76 11.89 -9.99 5.73
CA PRO A 76 12.23 -11.27 5.14
C PRO A 76 13.75 -11.38 4.90
N SER A 77 14.27 -12.61 4.90
CA SER A 77 15.71 -12.86 4.73
C SER A 77 16.26 -12.39 3.38
N GLN A 78 15.44 -12.44 2.32
CA GLN A 78 15.82 -12.05 0.96
C GLN A 78 14.69 -11.24 0.32
N TRP A 79 15.07 -10.06 -0.18
CA TRP A 79 14.21 -9.16 -0.94
C TRP A 79 15.08 -8.09 -1.60
N ASP A 80 14.63 -7.55 -2.74
CA ASP A 80 15.34 -6.48 -3.45
C ASP A 80 14.57 -5.17 -3.45
N ILE A 81 13.24 -5.24 -3.61
CA ILE A 81 12.36 -4.08 -3.80
C ILE A 81 11.09 -4.27 -2.99
N LEU A 82 10.60 -3.22 -2.34
CA LEU A 82 9.34 -3.23 -1.59
C LEU A 82 8.22 -2.57 -2.41
N VAL A 83 7.10 -3.25 -2.63
CA VAL A 83 5.94 -2.68 -3.33
C VAL A 83 4.65 -3.09 -2.64
N SER A 84 3.83 -2.13 -2.19
CA SER A 84 2.52 -2.41 -1.58
C SER A 84 1.65 -1.15 -1.41
N ASN A 85 0.44 -1.32 -0.88
CA ASN A 85 -0.44 -0.27 -0.38
C ASN A 85 -0.38 -0.26 1.16
N PRO A 86 0.29 0.72 1.79
CA PRO A 86 0.53 0.71 3.23
C PRO A 86 -0.71 1.12 4.05
N PRO A 87 -0.73 0.83 5.36
CA PRO A 87 -1.71 1.39 6.28
C PRO A 87 -1.58 2.92 6.37
N PHE A 88 -2.66 3.66 6.11
CA PHE A 88 -2.61 5.12 5.98
C PHE A 88 -2.50 5.88 7.30
N SER A 89 -2.92 5.28 8.42
CA SER A 89 -2.81 5.90 9.74
C SER A 89 -1.37 6.00 10.22
N ARG A 90 -0.51 5.06 9.79
CA ARG A 90 0.92 4.96 10.15
C ARG A 90 1.87 5.24 8.99
N LYS A 91 1.41 5.98 7.98
CA LYS A 91 2.17 6.27 6.77
C LYS A 91 3.55 6.85 7.07
N VAL A 92 3.68 7.80 8.01
CA VAL A 92 4.98 8.44 8.29
C VAL A 92 5.99 7.39 8.76
N GLU A 93 5.61 6.56 9.73
CA GLU A 93 6.48 5.51 10.26
C GLU A 93 6.81 4.44 9.21
N VAL A 94 5.86 4.15 8.31
CA VAL A 94 6.12 3.24 7.18
C VAL A 94 7.21 3.79 6.28
N PHE A 95 7.08 5.03 5.81
CA PHE A 95 8.08 5.65 4.93
C PHE A 95 9.43 5.84 5.62
N GLU A 96 9.46 6.23 6.90
CA GLU A 96 10.71 6.28 7.68
C GLU A 96 11.42 4.92 7.71
N ARG A 97 10.67 3.84 7.90
CA ARG A 97 11.24 2.50 7.91
C ARG A 97 11.74 2.09 6.52
N CYS A 98 10.97 2.33 5.46
CA CYS A 98 11.42 2.06 4.09
C CYS A 98 12.73 2.78 3.75
N LEU A 99 12.84 4.06 4.12
CA LEU A 99 14.06 4.84 3.94
C LEU A 99 15.25 4.27 4.75
N LYS A 100 15.01 3.84 5.99
CA LYS A 100 16.03 3.19 6.84
C LYS A 100 16.50 1.83 6.29
N LEU A 101 15.60 1.06 5.67
CA LEU A 101 15.94 -0.20 5.02
C LEU A 101 16.85 -0.01 3.79
N GLY A 102 16.87 1.20 3.21
CA GLY A 102 17.88 1.63 2.22
C GLY A 102 17.75 1.02 0.82
N LYS A 103 16.75 0.15 0.59
CA LYS A 103 16.45 -0.46 -0.71
C LYS A 103 15.31 0.27 -1.43
N PRO A 104 15.16 0.08 -2.75
CA PRO A 104 14.09 0.70 -3.51
C PRO A 104 12.70 0.30 -3.01
N PHE A 105 11.76 1.24 -3.04
CA PHE A 105 10.37 0.99 -2.70
C PHE A 105 9.39 1.79 -3.56
N ALA A 106 8.17 1.26 -3.70
CA ALA A 106 7.01 1.95 -4.26
C ALA A 106 5.79 1.71 -3.36
N LEU A 107 5.28 2.78 -2.75
CA LEU A 107 4.12 2.71 -1.87
C LEU A 107 2.96 3.49 -2.47
N LEU A 108 1.82 2.81 -2.65
CA LEU A 108 0.62 3.44 -3.19
C LEU A 108 0.00 4.39 -2.13
N MET A 109 -0.08 5.69 -2.43
CA MET A 109 -0.57 6.68 -1.48
C MET A 109 -1.45 7.73 -2.14
N SER A 110 -2.36 8.30 -1.35
CA SER A 110 -3.17 9.46 -1.77
C SER A 110 -2.30 10.69 -2.00
N ASN A 111 -2.56 11.41 -3.10
CA ASN A 111 -1.88 12.67 -3.40
C ASN A 111 -2.19 13.77 -2.39
N TYR A 112 -3.26 13.65 -1.59
CA TYR A 112 -3.51 14.58 -0.48
C TYR A 112 -2.36 14.65 0.51
N TRP A 113 -1.56 13.58 0.63
CA TRP A 113 -0.42 13.58 1.54
C TRP A 113 0.64 14.61 1.17
N LEU A 114 0.72 15.03 -0.10
CA LEU A 114 1.63 16.09 -0.57
C LEU A 114 1.29 17.48 0.02
N ASN A 115 0.08 17.68 0.54
CA ASN A 115 -0.28 18.90 1.25
C ASN A 115 0.24 18.93 2.71
N ASN A 116 0.81 17.82 3.19
CA ASN A 116 1.39 17.71 4.52
C ASN A 116 2.89 18.05 4.50
N VAL A 117 3.45 18.49 5.63
CA VAL A 117 4.90 18.75 5.78
C VAL A 117 5.75 17.48 5.84
N ALA A 118 5.15 16.31 6.13
CA ALA A 118 5.88 15.07 6.36
C ALA A 118 6.67 14.58 5.14
N PRO A 119 6.12 14.54 3.90
CA PRO A 119 6.93 14.23 2.71
C PRO A 119 8.16 15.14 2.58
N CYS A 120 8.01 16.45 2.77
CA CYS A 120 9.14 17.38 2.72
C CYS A 120 10.23 17.00 3.74
N ARG A 121 9.86 16.63 4.96
CA ARG A 121 10.82 16.22 6.01
C ARG A 121 11.49 14.88 5.72
N LEU A 122 10.72 13.90 5.24
CA LEU A 122 11.20 12.55 4.95
C LEU A 122 12.17 12.54 3.77
N PHE A 123 11.88 13.34 2.75
CA PHE A 123 12.59 13.36 1.47
C PHE A 123 13.46 14.63 1.27
N GLN A 124 13.74 15.40 2.33
CA GLN A 124 14.57 16.61 2.20
C GLN A 124 16.00 16.33 1.70
N ASN A 125 16.54 15.14 2.00
CA ASN A 125 17.91 14.74 1.69
C ASN A 125 17.98 13.52 0.76
N THR A 126 16.86 13.18 0.12
CA THR A 126 16.79 12.01 -0.77
C THR A 126 15.62 12.15 -1.73
N ASP A 127 15.70 11.52 -2.90
CA ASP A 127 14.67 11.71 -3.92
C ASP A 127 13.33 11.09 -3.52
N LEU A 128 12.27 11.88 -3.66
CA LEU A 128 10.90 11.40 -3.80
C LEU A 128 10.58 11.27 -5.28
N GLU A 129 10.18 10.07 -5.70
CA GLU A 129 9.71 9.79 -7.04
C GLU A 129 8.18 9.58 -7.03
N LEU A 130 7.47 10.04 -8.06
CA LEU A 130 6.02 9.91 -8.18
C LEU A 130 5.63 9.27 -9.51
N LEU A 131 4.96 8.12 -9.43
CA LEU A 131 4.23 7.53 -10.56
C LEU A 131 2.76 7.93 -10.45
N MET A 132 2.39 9.00 -11.13
CA MET A 132 1.07 9.63 -11.06
C MET A 132 0.13 9.04 -12.11
N PHE A 133 -1.14 8.81 -11.74
CA PHE A 133 -2.13 8.23 -12.65
C PHE A 133 -3.05 9.27 -13.29
N ASP A 134 -3.50 9.00 -14.51
CA ASP A 134 -4.52 9.80 -15.21
C ASP A 134 -5.95 9.56 -14.68
N LYS A 135 -6.16 8.47 -13.93
CA LYS A 135 -7.44 8.09 -13.32
C LYS A 135 -7.27 7.72 -11.84
N ARG A 136 -8.36 7.84 -11.08
CA ARG A 136 -8.37 7.50 -9.65
C ARG A 136 -8.49 6.00 -9.44
N ILE A 137 -7.69 5.46 -8.52
CA ILE A 137 -7.81 4.08 -8.04
C ILE A 137 -8.97 3.98 -7.04
N GLN A 138 -9.85 3.01 -7.26
CA GLN A 138 -10.96 2.67 -6.39
C GLN A 138 -10.59 1.52 -5.47
N PHE A 139 -10.54 1.80 -4.17
CA PHE A 139 -10.21 0.82 -3.15
C PHE A 139 -11.47 0.10 -2.66
N GLY A 140 -11.79 -1.05 -3.24
CA GLY A 140 -12.94 -1.88 -2.87
C GLY A 140 -14.30 -1.42 -3.43
N LYS A 141 -15.39 -1.88 -2.80
CA LYS A 141 -16.78 -1.59 -3.21
C LYS A 141 -17.26 -0.27 -2.57
N GLY A 142 -17.56 0.75 -3.37
CA GLY A 142 -18.05 2.02 -2.82
C GLY A 142 -18.14 3.18 -3.82
N LYS A 143 -18.46 4.37 -3.29
CA LYS A 143 -18.43 5.62 -4.07
C LYS A 143 -17.00 5.94 -4.48
N ASN A 144 -16.87 6.61 -5.62
CA ASN A 144 -15.58 7.04 -6.14
C ASN A 144 -14.80 7.83 -5.06
N VAL A 145 -13.54 7.44 -4.83
CA VAL A 145 -12.68 8.23 -3.94
C VAL A 145 -12.54 9.66 -4.47
N PRO A 146 -12.58 10.70 -3.61
CA PRO A 146 -12.53 12.09 -4.03
C PRO A 146 -11.11 12.54 -4.43
N PHE A 147 -10.11 11.66 -4.32
CA PHE A 147 -8.70 11.96 -4.53
C PHE A 147 -8.06 11.06 -5.57
N ASN A 148 -6.96 11.55 -6.15
CA ASN A 148 -6.05 10.72 -6.92
C ASN A 148 -4.99 10.09 -6.01
N SER A 149 -4.38 9.02 -6.49
CA SER A 149 -3.25 8.34 -5.83
C SER A 149 -2.06 8.28 -6.78
N SER A 150 -0.89 8.07 -6.23
CA SER A 150 0.35 7.81 -6.98
C SER A 150 1.14 6.73 -6.25
N TYR A 151 2.03 6.02 -6.94
CA TYR A 151 3.13 5.39 -6.20
C TYR A 151 4.11 6.47 -5.78
N PHE A 152 4.40 6.52 -4.49
CA PHE A 152 5.49 7.27 -3.90
C PHE A 152 6.68 6.33 -3.85
N CYS A 153 7.66 6.62 -4.70
CA CYS A 153 8.78 5.76 -5.00
C CYS A 153 10.09 6.35 -4.47
N HIS A 154 11.09 5.48 -4.38
CA HIS A 154 12.48 5.84 -4.14
C HIS A 154 13.38 4.83 -4.85
N LYS A 155 14.28 5.31 -5.74
CA LYS A 155 15.23 4.50 -6.53
C LYS A 155 14.56 3.46 -7.44
N ILE A 156 13.41 3.78 -8.01
CA ILE A 156 12.68 2.90 -8.95
C ILE A 156 12.48 3.57 -10.30
N LEU A 157 12.00 4.81 -10.31
CA LEU A 157 11.60 5.47 -11.54
C LEU A 157 12.82 6.06 -12.26
N PRO A 158 12.84 6.05 -13.61
CA PRO A 158 13.92 6.67 -14.39
C PRO A 158 13.97 8.21 -14.28
N LYS A 159 12.96 8.84 -13.68
CA LYS A 159 12.91 10.27 -13.34
C LYS A 159 11.94 10.51 -12.18
N GLN A 160 12.08 11.66 -11.51
CA GLN A 160 11.32 12.00 -10.30
C GLN A 160 9.79 12.01 -10.49
N ILE A 161 9.26 12.39 -11.66
CA ILE A 161 7.80 12.38 -11.90
C ILE A 161 7.50 11.73 -13.25
N ILE A 162 6.67 10.71 -13.23
CA ILE A 162 6.14 10.00 -14.40
C ILE A 162 4.62 10.03 -14.34
N PHE A 163 3.99 10.30 -15.48
CA PHE A 163 2.54 10.23 -15.65
C PHE A 163 2.20 8.95 -16.41
N GLU A 164 1.30 8.16 -15.85
CA GLU A 164 0.94 6.86 -16.38
C GLU A 164 -0.57 6.81 -16.64
N GLN A 165 -0.92 6.26 -17.80
CA GLN A 165 -2.32 5.98 -18.13
C GLN A 165 -2.68 4.61 -17.58
N ILE A 166 -3.74 4.55 -16.77
CA ILE A 166 -4.21 3.29 -16.20
C ILE A 166 -5.45 2.78 -16.93
N ASP A 167 -5.46 1.50 -17.26
CA ASP A 167 -6.62 0.80 -17.83
C ASP A 167 -7.51 0.27 -16.70
N VAL A 168 -8.74 0.79 -16.62
CA VAL A 168 -9.71 0.46 -15.57
C VAL A 168 -10.85 -0.41 -16.09
N THR A 169 -10.63 -1.16 -17.16
CA THR A 169 -11.60 -2.10 -17.75
C THR A 169 -11.98 -3.20 -16.78
N ASP A 170 -10.99 -3.85 -16.16
CA ASP A 170 -11.21 -4.80 -15.07
C ASP A 170 -11.36 -4.07 -13.73
N LYS A 171 -12.56 -4.08 -13.16
CA LYS A 171 -12.89 -3.49 -11.86
C LYS A 171 -13.17 -4.53 -10.79
N SER A 172 -12.69 -5.76 -10.99
CA SER A 172 -12.85 -6.83 -10.01
C SER A 172 -12.28 -6.37 -8.66
N PRO A 173 -13.02 -6.58 -7.55
CA PRO A 173 -12.51 -6.25 -6.23
C PRO A 173 -11.30 -7.13 -5.91
N SER A 174 -10.41 -6.64 -5.05
CA SER A 174 -9.25 -7.43 -4.62
C SER A 174 -9.68 -8.72 -3.93
N CYS A 175 -9.03 -9.83 -4.27
CA CYS A 175 -9.25 -11.13 -3.61
C CYS A 175 -8.76 -11.16 -2.15
N MET A 176 -7.88 -10.24 -1.74
CA MET A 176 -7.42 -10.14 -0.34
C MET A 176 -8.56 -9.85 0.65
N GLN A 177 -9.67 -9.29 0.18
CA GLN A 177 -10.83 -9.02 1.03
C GLN A 177 -11.40 -10.29 1.69
N ASP A 178 -11.19 -11.46 1.06
CA ASP A 178 -11.72 -12.75 1.50
C ASP A 178 -10.74 -13.49 2.44
N ASP A 179 -9.50 -13.00 2.57
CA ASP A 179 -8.46 -13.62 3.42
C ASP A 179 -8.57 -13.22 4.89
N ILE A 180 -9.27 -12.11 5.16
CA ILE A 180 -9.38 -11.54 6.49
C ILE A 180 -10.76 -11.93 7.03
N PRO A 181 -10.85 -12.80 8.06
CA PRO A 181 -12.15 -13.25 8.57
C PRO A 181 -12.99 -12.06 9.02
N ASP A 182 -14.29 -12.15 8.73
CA ASP A 182 -15.28 -11.08 8.81
C ASP A 182 -15.04 -10.06 9.94
N LYS A 183 -15.16 -8.78 9.59
CA LYS A 183 -15.32 -7.65 10.53
C LYS A 183 -16.65 -7.73 11.32
N ALA A 184 -17.19 -8.94 11.53
CA ALA A 184 -18.38 -9.21 12.33
C ALA A 184 -18.05 -9.07 13.82
N ASN A 185 -17.83 -7.82 14.26
CA ASN A 185 -18.07 -7.28 15.60
C ASN A 185 -17.46 -5.86 15.74
N ILE A 186 -17.65 -5.01 14.73
CA ILE A 186 -17.40 -3.57 14.85
C ILE A 186 -18.73 -2.86 14.63
N ASN A 187 -19.32 -2.41 15.73
CA ASN A 187 -20.62 -1.76 15.79
C ASN A 187 -20.62 -0.49 14.90
N PRO A 188 -21.54 -0.37 13.93
CA PRO A 188 -21.62 0.79 13.03
C PRO A 188 -21.81 2.14 13.74
N GLN A 189 -22.27 2.13 15.00
CA GLN A 189 -22.53 3.36 15.76
C GLN A 189 -21.27 4.09 16.23
N GLU A 190 -20.10 3.44 16.31
CA GLU A 190 -18.85 4.09 16.75
C GLU A 190 -18.18 4.94 15.65
N ASN A 191 -18.55 4.73 14.38
CA ASN A 191 -17.93 5.43 13.24
C ASN A 191 -18.51 6.83 12.95
N LYS A 192 -19.62 7.22 13.59
CA LYS A 192 -20.18 8.57 13.41
C LYS A 192 -19.37 9.67 14.10
N ALA A 193 -18.47 9.32 15.02
CA ALA A 193 -17.65 10.29 15.75
C ALA A 193 -16.34 10.67 15.02
N ILE A 194 -15.88 9.86 14.06
CA ILE A 194 -14.54 10.03 13.44
C ILE A 194 -14.62 10.69 12.05
N MET A 195 -15.81 10.81 11.45
CA MET A 195 -15.98 11.49 10.16
C MET A 195 -15.93 13.03 10.21
N ASN A 196 -15.70 13.64 11.37
CA ASN A 196 -15.72 15.11 11.52
C ASN A 196 -14.36 15.79 11.72
N PHE A 197 -13.24 15.08 11.65
CA PHE A 197 -11.93 15.73 11.66
C PHE A 197 -10.95 15.00 10.75
N GLN A 198 -10.74 15.56 9.56
CA GLN A 198 -9.44 15.72 8.90
C GLN A 198 -9.68 16.28 7.48
N LEU A 199 -9.69 17.62 7.43
CA LEU A 199 -9.25 18.38 6.26
C LEU A 199 -7.72 18.29 6.16
#